data_AF-A0A952Q3H8-F1
#
_entry.id   AF-A0A952Q3H8-F1
#
_cell.length_a   1.000
_cell.length_b   1.000
_cell.length_c   1.000
_cell.angle_alpha   90.00
_cell.angle_beta   90.00
_cell.angle_gamma   90.00
#
_symmetry.space_group_name_H-M   'P 1'
#
loop_
_entity.id
_entity.type
_entity.pdbx_description
1 polymer ?
#
loop_
_entity_poly.entity_id
_entity_poly.type
_entity_poly.pdbx_seq_one_letter_code
_entity_poly.pdbx_strand_id
1 'polypeptide(L)'
;MKRFFFCEQALILAEAGWLASIPQFDIKTLVPRFLWEDAMVGNALRERVFELHYPSRLMILGDDSALISVMQQAINAPSAEAFILSLAKVFKPAFLKAYQQYLDEVDEIADGPSLRFMRSAVEDKTLQISILDQFASEMLTMAPEKREQAEQWCATIAAQLEAVGGLTLMTPNTTTPDLSALDKVGRTPFVLAELPARDARFFQCRFYWPDVVDPNFPYGEGMELQLRSAISHINEVWAVEAAGAGLHAFSEELGWEFTFEAARWCYDEARHARMGWDRLQRWGFAPAEIPLGRYIYDSGRPHGALYLLAMLAYFETKNIGKKNQRARAFAEYQDSTSQHDMEFDWADETIHASYGAKWLEALRTARPDDVPDFDEIRKRCNQYVADMVTTCTEQERDAIRVVANALKHKAEQLASANN
;
A
#
# COMPACT_ATOMS: atom_id res chain seq x y z
N MET A 1 10.79 23.58 3.27
CA MET A 1 9.72 22.79 3.91
C MET A 1 8.46 22.66 3.06
N LYS A 2 7.73 23.75 2.76
CA LYS A 2 6.53 23.70 1.90
C LYS A 2 6.75 22.94 0.58
N ARG A 3 7.85 23.22 -0.12
CA ARG A 3 8.29 22.48 -1.31
C ARG A 3 8.39 20.97 -1.04
N PHE A 4 9.12 20.60 0.00
CA PHE A 4 9.32 19.20 0.38
C PHE A 4 8.00 18.51 0.68
N PHE A 5 7.07 19.18 1.35
CA PHE A 5 5.73 18.65 1.61
C PHE A 5 5.00 18.29 0.31
N PHE A 6 4.95 19.22 -0.66
CA PHE A 6 4.25 18.95 -1.93
C PHE A 6 4.95 17.87 -2.76
N CYS A 7 6.28 17.80 -2.71
CA CYS A 7 7.03 16.71 -3.31
C CYS A 7 6.69 15.37 -2.66
N GLU A 8 6.68 15.29 -1.31
CA GLU A 8 6.35 14.05 -0.59
C GLU A 8 4.92 13.63 -0.90
N GLN A 9 3.97 14.58 -0.87
CA GLN A 9 2.58 14.31 -1.23
C GLN A 9 2.46 13.71 -2.63
N ALA A 10 3.14 14.28 -3.63
CA ALA A 10 3.11 13.74 -4.99
C ALA A 10 3.63 12.28 -5.05
N LEU A 11 4.67 11.96 -4.28
CA LEU A 11 5.26 10.62 -4.28
C LEU A 11 4.41 9.60 -3.50
N ILE A 12 3.83 9.99 -2.37
CA ILE A 12 2.90 9.16 -1.58
C ILE A 12 1.70 8.73 -2.44
N LEU A 13 1.12 9.67 -3.19
CA LEU A 13 0.01 9.38 -4.10
C LEU A 13 0.43 8.47 -5.26
N ALA A 14 1.67 8.60 -5.73
CA ALA A 14 2.21 7.73 -6.77
C ALA A 14 2.38 6.30 -6.24
N GLU A 15 3.03 6.14 -5.09
CA GLU A 15 3.28 4.85 -4.43
C GLU A 15 1.98 4.11 -4.12
N ALA A 16 0.97 4.80 -3.58
CA ALA A 16 -0.33 4.20 -3.30
C ALA A 16 -1.07 3.74 -4.56
N GLY A 17 -1.04 4.54 -5.65
CA GLY A 17 -1.71 4.19 -6.90
C GLY A 17 -1.11 2.94 -7.57
N TRP A 18 0.20 2.71 -7.42
CA TRP A 18 0.89 1.58 -8.04
C TRP A 18 0.71 0.23 -7.33
N LEU A 19 0.23 0.19 -6.08
CA LEU A 19 0.20 -1.03 -5.28
C LEU A 19 -0.53 -2.20 -5.97
N ALA A 20 -1.66 -1.94 -6.62
CA ALA A 20 -2.40 -2.97 -7.35
C ALA A 20 -1.66 -3.47 -8.61
N SER A 21 -0.80 -2.65 -9.22
CA SER A 21 -0.04 -2.98 -10.44
C SER A 21 1.29 -3.69 -10.17
N ILE A 22 1.81 -3.64 -8.94
CA ILE A 22 3.05 -4.35 -8.56
C ILE A 22 2.73 -5.83 -8.37
N PRO A 23 3.36 -6.79 -9.09
CA PRO A 23 3.07 -8.20 -8.87
C PRO A 23 3.74 -8.77 -7.61
N GLN A 24 4.99 -8.39 -7.32
CA GLN A 24 5.80 -9.00 -6.26
C GLN A 24 5.20 -8.72 -4.87
N PHE A 25 4.88 -9.79 -4.14
CA PHE A 25 4.25 -9.69 -2.82
C PHE A 25 5.13 -8.91 -1.81
N ASP A 26 6.43 -9.17 -1.84
CA ASP A 26 7.39 -8.53 -0.91
C ASP A 26 7.42 -7.01 -1.10
N ILE A 27 7.45 -6.53 -2.36
CA ILE A 27 7.44 -5.08 -2.65
C ILE A 27 6.07 -4.49 -2.36
N LYS A 28 5.00 -5.17 -2.77
CA LYS A 28 3.61 -4.73 -2.55
C LYS A 28 3.29 -4.52 -1.07
N THR A 29 3.86 -5.32 -0.19
CA THR A 29 3.69 -5.19 1.26
C THR A 29 4.76 -4.34 1.94
N LEU A 30 5.80 -3.92 1.21
CA LEU A 30 6.84 -3.03 1.72
C LEU A 30 6.59 -1.56 1.40
N VAL A 31 6.20 -1.23 0.17
CA VAL A 31 5.93 0.15 -0.27
C VAL A 31 4.92 0.88 0.66
N PRO A 32 3.86 0.23 1.19
CA PRO A 32 2.98 0.85 2.17
C PRO A 32 3.68 1.41 3.42
N ARG A 33 4.76 0.74 3.88
CA ARG A 33 5.60 1.26 4.96
C ARG A 33 6.28 2.57 4.56
N PHE A 34 6.85 2.59 3.36
CA PHE A 34 7.61 3.75 2.86
C PHE A 34 6.70 4.96 2.66
N LEU A 35 5.53 4.79 2.05
CA LEU A 35 4.58 5.90 1.89
C LEU A 35 4.03 6.40 3.23
N TRP A 36 3.97 5.55 4.26
CA TRP A 36 3.57 5.98 5.61
C TRP A 36 4.67 6.75 6.33
N GLU A 37 5.93 6.28 6.27
CA GLU A 37 7.10 7.02 6.76
C GLU A 37 7.19 8.39 6.07
N ASP A 38 7.01 8.43 4.75
CA ASP A 38 6.95 9.66 3.96
C ASP A 38 5.79 10.57 4.38
N ALA A 39 4.62 10.01 4.68
CA ALA A 39 3.49 10.76 5.19
C ALA A 39 3.77 11.36 6.58
N MET A 40 4.53 10.67 7.45
CA MET A 40 4.99 11.24 8.73
C MET A 40 5.91 12.44 8.52
N VAL A 41 6.87 12.33 7.59
CA VAL A 41 7.75 13.45 7.21
C VAL A 41 6.94 14.60 6.62
N GLY A 42 6.01 14.31 5.70
CA GLY A 42 5.10 15.29 5.12
C GLY A 42 4.27 16.00 6.19
N ASN A 43 3.75 15.28 7.19
CA ASN A 43 2.97 15.88 8.25
C ASN A 43 3.81 16.85 9.09
N ALA A 44 5.01 16.43 9.50
CA ALA A 44 5.93 17.28 10.25
C ALA A 44 6.35 18.53 9.44
N LEU A 45 6.64 18.37 8.14
CA LEU A 45 6.93 19.49 7.24
C LEU A 45 5.79 20.50 7.18
N ARG A 46 4.54 20.01 7.06
CA ARG A 46 3.34 20.85 6.98
C ARG A 46 3.09 21.60 8.29
N GLU A 47 3.17 20.92 9.43
CA GLU A 47 3.03 21.54 10.75
C GLU A 47 4.06 22.65 10.95
N ARG A 48 5.33 22.39 10.60
CA ARG A 48 6.38 23.41 10.69
C ARG A 48 6.12 24.63 9.82
N VAL A 49 5.54 24.47 8.62
CA VAL A 49 5.18 25.62 7.78
C VAL A 49 4.17 26.54 8.49
N PHE A 50 3.24 25.99 9.27
CA PHE A 50 2.28 26.81 10.02
C PHE A 50 2.88 27.47 11.26
N GLU A 51 3.83 26.80 11.91
CA GLU A 51 4.52 27.35 13.07
C GLU A 51 5.46 28.51 12.68
N LEU A 52 6.18 28.37 11.57
CA LEU A 52 7.10 29.38 11.04
C LEU A 52 6.35 30.61 10.50
N HIS A 53 6.90 31.81 10.71
CA HIS A 53 6.31 33.07 10.23
C HIS A 53 6.79 33.46 8.81
N TYR A 54 8.00 33.07 8.42
CA TYR A 54 8.66 33.47 7.17
C TYR A 54 8.98 32.24 6.30
N PRO A 55 8.93 32.33 4.95
CA PRO A 55 8.44 33.46 4.15
C PRO A 55 6.91 33.50 4.00
N SER A 56 6.20 32.40 4.27
CA SER A 56 4.73 32.34 4.23
C SER A 56 4.21 31.08 4.92
N ARG A 57 3.04 31.19 5.57
CA ARG A 57 2.28 30.09 6.17
C ARG A 57 1.28 29.43 5.21
N LEU A 58 1.20 29.94 3.98
CA LEU A 58 0.23 29.46 3.00
C LEU A 58 0.74 28.20 2.32
N MET A 59 -0.08 27.15 2.35
CA MET A 59 0.12 25.91 1.60
C MET A 59 -0.33 26.08 0.15
N ILE A 60 0.39 26.91 -0.61
CA ILE A 60 0.18 27.13 -2.04
C ILE A 60 1.45 26.80 -2.83
N LEU A 61 1.30 26.24 -4.03
CA LEU A 61 2.44 25.81 -4.87
C LEU A 61 3.36 26.99 -5.26
N GLY A 62 2.81 28.03 -5.88
CA GLY A 62 3.61 29.18 -6.35
C GLY A 62 4.71 28.76 -7.33
N ASP A 63 5.93 29.23 -7.10
CA ASP A 63 7.10 28.94 -7.96
C ASP A 63 7.49 27.46 -7.98
N ASP A 64 7.02 26.66 -7.02
CA ASP A 64 7.31 25.22 -6.96
C ASP A 64 6.51 24.41 -8.00
N SER A 65 5.57 25.02 -8.74
CA SER A 65 4.64 24.33 -9.64
C SER A 65 5.34 23.48 -10.72
N ALA A 66 6.44 23.97 -11.32
CA ALA A 66 7.18 23.23 -12.34
C ALA A 66 7.83 21.97 -11.76
N LEU A 67 8.43 22.08 -10.56
CA LEU A 67 9.00 20.95 -9.83
C LEU A 67 7.93 19.92 -9.47
N ILE A 68 6.80 20.35 -8.92
CA ILE A 68 5.72 19.43 -8.55
C ILE A 68 5.14 18.73 -9.78
N SER A 69 5.06 19.41 -10.94
CA SER A 69 4.64 18.78 -12.19
C SER A 69 5.55 17.62 -12.62
N VAL A 70 6.87 17.74 -12.40
CA VAL A 70 7.83 16.65 -12.63
C VAL A 70 7.66 15.53 -11.60
N MET A 71 7.53 15.86 -10.31
CA MET A 71 7.29 14.86 -9.25
C MET A 71 6.02 14.04 -9.51
N GLN A 72 4.96 14.69 -9.96
CA GLN A 72 3.70 14.04 -10.32
C GLN A 72 3.82 13.07 -11.51
N GLN A 73 4.91 13.11 -12.29
CA GLN A 73 5.12 12.11 -13.34
C GLN A 73 5.52 10.74 -12.80
N ALA A 74 5.88 10.60 -11.51
CA ALA A 74 6.21 9.31 -10.90
C ALA A 74 5.10 8.27 -11.14
N ILE A 75 3.83 8.67 -11.05
CA ILE A 75 2.68 7.78 -11.28
C ILE A 75 2.62 7.27 -12.75
N ASN A 76 3.18 7.99 -13.71
CA ASN A 76 3.06 7.71 -15.14
C ASN A 76 4.21 6.84 -15.71
N ALA A 77 4.91 6.12 -14.84
CA ALA A 77 5.97 5.21 -15.26
C ALA A 77 5.44 4.12 -16.22
N PRO A 78 6.24 3.67 -17.20
CA PRO A 78 5.78 2.69 -18.20
C PRO A 78 5.50 1.29 -17.65
N SER A 79 6.05 0.95 -16.48
CA SER A 79 5.90 -0.36 -15.83
C SER A 79 6.24 -0.29 -14.35
N ALA A 80 5.91 -1.36 -13.61
CA ALA A 80 6.27 -1.46 -12.19
C ALA A 80 7.79 -1.42 -11.98
N GLU A 81 8.57 -2.03 -12.89
CA GLU A 81 10.03 -2.01 -12.87
C GLU A 81 10.57 -0.57 -13.02
N ALA A 82 10.03 0.17 -13.99
CA ALA A 82 10.41 1.57 -14.22
C ALA A 82 10.00 2.46 -13.04
N PHE A 83 8.84 2.20 -12.44
CA PHE A 83 8.37 2.90 -11.25
C PHE A 83 9.32 2.69 -10.08
N ILE A 84 9.56 1.44 -9.66
CA ILE A 84 10.43 1.11 -8.52
C ILE A 84 11.88 1.56 -8.77
N LEU A 85 12.40 1.40 -9.98
CA LEU A 85 13.73 1.91 -10.34
C LEU A 85 13.80 3.44 -10.20
N SER A 86 12.77 4.17 -10.63
CA SER A 86 12.75 5.64 -10.53
C SER A 86 12.63 6.13 -9.08
N LEU A 87 11.95 5.39 -8.20
CA LEU A 87 11.98 5.67 -6.76
C LEU A 87 13.41 5.51 -6.22
N ALA A 88 14.08 4.40 -6.57
CA ALA A 88 15.42 4.06 -6.10
C ALA A 88 16.52 5.00 -6.62
N LYS A 89 16.42 5.43 -7.88
CA LYS A 89 17.51 6.13 -8.59
C LYS A 89 17.29 7.62 -8.78
N VAL A 90 16.05 8.11 -8.67
CA VAL A 90 15.73 9.52 -8.96
C VAL A 90 15.05 10.19 -7.78
N PHE A 91 13.83 9.76 -7.43
CA PHE A 91 12.99 10.51 -6.52
C PHE A 91 13.50 10.47 -5.07
N LYS A 92 13.68 9.27 -4.48
CA LYS A 92 14.16 9.16 -3.09
C LYS A 92 15.58 9.71 -2.92
N PRO A 93 16.54 9.50 -3.85
CA PRO A 93 17.84 10.16 -3.78
C PRO A 93 17.78 11.69 -3.81
N ALA A 94 16.85 12.28 -4.57
CA ALA A 94 16.64 13.72 -4.58
C ALA A 94 16.17 14.23 -3.21
N PHE A 95 15.26 13.51 -2.54
CA PHE A 95 14.87 13.82 -1.15
C PHE A 95 16.03 13.71 -0.19
N LEU A 96 16.77 12.58 -0.22
CA LEU A 96 17.90 12.36 0.67
C LEU A 96 18.93 13.50 0.55
N LYS A 97 19.29 13.89 -0.68
CA LYS A 97 20.19 15.01 -0.94
C LYS A 97 19.64 16.32 -0.37
N ALA A 98 18.37 16.62 -0.60
CA ALA A 98 17.74 17.86 -0.13
C ALA A 98 17.62 17.93 1.40
N TYR A 99 17.33 16.80 2.05
CA TYR A 99 17.24 16.69 3.50
C TYR A 99 18.61 16.78 4.16
N GLN A 100 19.63 16.15 3.56
CA GLN A 100 21.00 16.32 4.04
C GLN A 100 21.46 17.77 3.91
N GLN A 101 21.20 18.42 2.77
CA GLN A 101 21.50 19.84 2.59
C GLN A 101 20.80 20.70 3.65
N TYR A 102 19.54 20.39 3.97
CA TYR A 102 18.82 21.08 5.04
C TYR A 102 19.51 20.90 6.39
N LEU A 103 19.92 19.68 6.75
CA LEU A 103 20.65 19.40 7.99
C LEU A 103 22.00 20.11 8.07
N ASP A 104 22.67 20.31 6.93
CA ASP A 104 23.97 20.97 6.86
C ASP A 104 23.88 22.50 7.01
N GLU A 105 22.74 23.10 6.62
CA GLU A 105 22.54 24.56 6.62
C GLU A 105 21.75 25.09 7.84
N VAL A 106 21.04 24.21 8.54
CA VAL A 106 20.13 24.62 9.63
C VAL A 106 20.86 24.97 10.93
N ASP A 107 20.42 26.06 11.58
CA ASP A 107 20.89 26.42 12.92
C ASP A 107 20.15 25.63 14.00
N GLU A 108 20.89 24.92 14.86
CA GLU A 108 20.32 24.02 15.86
C GLU A 108 19.51 24.74 16.93
N ILE A 109 19.87 25.97 17.28
CA ILE A 109 19.15 26.74 18.31
C ILE A 109 17.85 27.29 17.72
N ALA A 110 17.90 27.81 16.49
CA ALA A 110 16.78 28.48 15.83
C ALA A 110 15.74 27.49 15.30
N ASP A 111 16.14 26.30 14.85
CA ASP A 111 15.24 25.33 14.21
C ASP A 111 15.47 23.88 14.67
N GLY A 112 15.82 23.71 15.95
CA GLY A 112 15.90 22.42 16.64
C GLY A 112 14.67 21.50 16.46
N PRO A 113 13.41 22.01 16.45
CA PRO A 113 12.24 21.18 16.17
C PRO A 113 12.31 20.49 14.81
N SER A 114 12.82 21.18 13.78
CA SER A 114 12.90 20.62 12.43
C SER A 114 14.05 19.65 12.27
N LEU A 115 15.18 19.92 12.93
CA LEU A 115 16.32 18.99 12.99
C LEU A 115 15.91 17.59 13.46
N ARG A 116 15.01 17.50 14.45
CA ARG A 116 14.62 16.22 15.04
C ARG A 116 14.01 15.26 14.00
N PHE A 117 12.99 15.70 13.26
CA PHE A 117 12.33 14.83 12.29
C PHE A 117 13.13 14.71 10.98
N MET A 118 13.92 15.72 10.61
CA MET A 118 14.76 15.66 9.42
C MET A 118 15.88 14.60 9.53
N ARG A 119 16.42 14.38 10.73
CA ARG A 119 17.37 13.28 10.97
C ARG A 119 16.72 11.91 10.69
N SER A 120 15.53 11.67 11.24
CA SER A 120 14.76 10.45 10.95
C SER A 120 14.41 10.34 9.47
N ALA A 121 14.02 11.45 8.82
CA ALA A 121 13.74 11.44 7.38
C ALA A 121 14.97 11.03 6.55
N VAL A 122 16.17 11.49 6.90
CA VAL A 122 17.42 11.07 6.23
C VAL A 122 17.70 9.57 6.45
N GLU A 123 17.51 9.07 7.67
CA GLU A 123 17.66 7.65 8.00
C GLU A 123 16.67 6.78 7.20
N ASP A 124 15.40 7.16 7.18
CA ASP A 124 14.32 6.48 6.46
C ASP A 124 14.63 6.48 4.95
N LYS A 125 14.92 7.64 4.33
CA LYS A 125 15.24 7.69 2.89
C LYS A 125 16.47 6.87 2.54
N THR A 126 17.48 6.84 3.40
CA THR A 126 18.69 6.00 3.19
C THR A 126 18.33 4.53 3.15
N LEU A 127 17.54 4.05 4.11
CA LEU A 127 17.07 2.67 4.16
C LEU A 127 16.17 2.33 2.97
N GLN A 128 15.20 3.21 2.66
CA GLN A 128 14.30 3.06 1.52
C GLN A 128 15.06 2.92 0.21
N ILE A 129 16.03 3.80 -0.07
CA ILE A 129 16.85 3.74 -1.30
C ILE A 129 17.59 2.42 -1.40
N SER A 130 18.24 1.98 -0.31
CA SER A 130 18.99 0.72 -0.32
C SER A 130 18.10 -0.48 -0.63
N ILE A 131 16.91 -0.54 -0.04
CA ILE A 131 15.99 -1.66 -0.25
C ILE A 131 15.35 -1.59 -1.65
N LEU A 132 14.92 -0.40 -2.08
CA LEU A 132 14.35 -0.20 -3.42
C LEU A 132 15.37 -0.53 -4.52
N ASP A 133 16.65 -0.22 -4.32
CA ASP A 133 17.69 -0.56 -5.29
C ASP A 133 17.86 -2.07 -5.46
N GLN A 134 17.86 -2.81 -4.36
CA GLN A 134 17.89 -4.27 -4.38
C GLN A 134 16.68 -4.83 -5.15
N PHE A 135 15.47 -4.39 -4.79
CA PHE A 135 14.25 -4.86 -5.44
C PHE A 135 14.17 -4.47 -6.92
N ALA A 136 14.56 -3.25 -7.29
CA ALA A 136 14.61 -2.84 -8.69
C ALA A 136 15.55 -3.75 -9.50
N SER A 137 16.71 -4.09 -8.94
CA SER A 137 17.67 -5.00 -9.57
C SER A 137 17.13 -6.42 -9.74
N GLU A 138 16.44 -6.95 -8.71
CA GLU A 138 15.79 -8.26 -8.74
C GLU A 138 14.64 -8.29 -9.77
N MET A 139 13.77 -7.29 -9.78
CA MET A 139 12.68 -7.16 -10.75
C MET A 139 13.22 -7.12 -12.19
N LEU A 140 14.27 -6.33 -12.45
CA LEU A 140 14.90 -6.24 -13.77
C LEU A 140 15.71 -7.48 -14.17
N THR A 141 16.10 -8.30 -13.20
CA THR A 141 16.71 -9.62 -13.48
C THR A 141 15.64 -10.62 -13.92
N MET A 142 14.44 -10.54 -13.31
CA MET A 142 13.30 -11.37 -13.67
C MET A 142 12.60 -10.93 -14.96
N ALA A 143 12.69 -9.65 -15.32
CA ALA A 143 12.12 -9.06 -16.54
C ALA A 143 13.20 -8.29 -17.34
N PRO A 144 14.20 -8.98 -17.91
CA PRO A 144 15.32 -8.32 -18.60
C PRO A 144 14.87 -7.48 -19.81
N GLU A 145 13.75 -7.83 -20.44
CA GLU A 145 13.15 -7.06 -21.54
C GLU A 145 12.62 -5.68 -21.13
N LYS A 146 12.40 -5.44 -19.82
CA LYS A 146 11.96 -4.15 -19.28
C LYS A 146 13.09 -3.21 -18.92
N ARG A 147 14.33 -3.71 -18.85
CA ARG A 147 15.51 -2.98 -18.38
C ARG A 147 15.78 -1.69 -19.14
N GLU A 148 15.87 -1.78 -20.47
CA GLU A 148 16.19 -0.63 -21.30
C GLU A 148 15.15 0.49 -21.12
N GLN A 149 13.85 0.15 -21.15
CA GLN A 149 12.78 1.11 -20.97
C GLN A 149 12.80 1.74 -19.56
N ALA A 150 13.05 0.95 -18.52
CA ALA A 150 13.14 1.45 -17.14
C ALA A 150 14.34 2.40 -16.96
N GLU A 151 15.50 2.07 -17.52
CA GLU A 151 16.70 2.91 -17.46
C GLU A 151 16.52 4.21 -18.26
N GLN A 152 15.92 4.15 -19.46
CA GLN A 152 15.58 5.32 -20.26
C GLN A 152 14.56 6.24 -19.56
N TRP A 153 13.54 5.66 -18.93
CA TRP A 153 12.59 6.39 -18.08
C TRP A 153 13.32 7.14 -16.97
N CYS A 154 14.18 6.46 -16.20
CA CYS A 154 14.92 7.05 -15.09
C CYS A 154 15.85 8.18 -15.54
N ALA A 155 16.60 7.97 -16.63
CA ALA A 155 17.47 9.00 -17.19
C ALA A 155 16.66 10.24 -17.64
N THR A 156 15.52 10.03 -18.29
CA THR A 156 14.68 11.11 -18.81
C THR A 156 14.02 11.90 -17.68
N ILE A 157 13.44 11.22 -16.67
CA ILE A 157 12.81 11.91 -15.55
C ILE A 157 13.83 12.63 -14.66
N ALA A 158 15.03 12.08 -14.49
CA ALA A 158 16.15 12.77 -13.84
C ALA A 158 16.53 14.06 -14.60
N ALA A 159 16.61 14.01 -15.93
CA ALA A 159 16.89 15.21 -16.73
C ALA A 159 15.78 16.27 -16.62
N GLN A 160 14.50 15.86 -16.55
CA GLN A 160 13.40 16.80 -16.31
C GLN A 160 13.48 17.42 -14.91
N LEU A 161 13.84 16.64 -13.89
CA LEU A 161 14.03 17.13 -12.53
C LEU A 161 15.18 18.14 -12.45
N GLU A 162 16.30 17.88 -13.10
CA GLU A 162 17.42 18.83 -13.17
C GLU A 162 17.07 20.10 -13.97
N ALA A 163 16.29 19.99 -15.06
CA ALA A 163 15.87 21.14 -15.86
C ALA A 163 15.05 22.16 -15.05
N VAL A 164 14.26 21.70 -14.08
CA VAL A 164 13.51 22.55 -13.15
C VAL A 164 14.32 22.97 -11.91
N GLY A 165 15.62 22.67 -11.86
CA GLY A 165 16.54 23.05 -10.77
C GLY A 165 16.70 22.01 -9.65
N GLY A 166 16.09 20.83 -9.81
CA GLY A 166 16.14 19.75 -8.84
C GLY A 166 15.37 20.01 -7.55
N LEU A 167 15.32 18.99 -6.69
CA LEU A 167 14.83 19.15 -5.32
C LEU A 167 15.97 19.69 -4.45
N THR A 168 15.97 20.99 -4.19
CA THR A 168 16.99 21.66 -3.36
C THR A 168 16.35 22.70 -2.43
N LEU A 169 17.18 23.36 -1.62
CA LEU A 169 16.76 24.50 -0.81
C LEU A 169 16.50 25.76 -1.65
N MET A 170 17.11 25.87 -2.83
CA MET A 170 16.96 27.02 -3.72
C MET A 170 15.59 27.00 -4.42
N THR A 171 15.12 28.18 -4.84
CA THR A 171 13.88 28.29 -5.64
C THR A 171 14.07 27.54 -6.97
N PRO A 172 13.11 26.66 -7.36
CA PRO A 172 13.15 25.97 -8.63
C PRO A 172 13.12 26.93 -9.82
N ASN A 173 13.57 26.46 -10.97
CA ASN A 173 13.36 27.17 -12.23
C ASN A 173 11.86 27.12 -12.57
N THR A 174 11.28 28.25 -12.96
CA THR A 174 9.88 28.34 -13.40
C THR A 174 9.69 27.90 -14.86
N THR A 175 10.71 27.29 -15.47
CA THR A 175 10.66 26.76 -16.83
C THR A 175 9.69 25.59 -16.88
N THR A 176 8.74 25.63 -17.81
CA THR A 176 7.82 24.51 -18.05
C THR A 176 8.62 23.26 -18.45
N PRO A 177 8.47 22.12 -17.73
CA PRO A 177 9.18 20.89 -18.08
C PRO A 177 8.71 20.35 -19.42
N ASP A 178 9.64 19.79 -20.21
CA ASP A 178 9.32 19.13 -21.48
C ASP A 178 8.83 17.70 -21.21
N LEU A 179 7.57 17.59 -20.79
CA LEU A 179 6.94 16.30 -20.53
C LEU A 179 6.77 15.44 -21.79
N SER A 180 6.92 16.02 -23.00
CA SER A 180 6.88 15.25 -24.25
C SER A 180 8.12 14.36 -24.44
N ALA A 181 9.22 14.67 -23.75
CA ALA A 181 10.39 13.79 -23.70
C ALA A 181 10.05 12.45 -23.02
N LEU A 182 9.15 12.45 -22.03
CA LEU A 182 8.72 11.23 -21.34
C LEU A 182 7.86 10.34 -22.26
N ASP A 183 7.09 10.93 -23.18
CA ASP A 183 6.31 10.15 -24.16
C ASP A 183 7.23 9.33 -25.08
N LYS A 184 8.43 9.84 -25.39
CA LYS A 184 9.42 9.14 -26.24
C LYS A 184 10.02 7.90 -25.56
N VAL A 185 9.95 7.82 -24.24
CA VAL A 185 10.42 6.66 -23.44
C VAL A 185 9.25 5.84 -22.87
N GLY A 186 8.04 6.04 -23.40
CA GLY A 186 6.88 5.22 -23.11
C GLY A 186 6.06 5.63 -21.90
N ARG A 187 6.08 6.91 -21.49
CA ARG A 187 5.17 7.43 -20.47
C ARG A 187 3.76 6.88 -20.67
N THR A 188 3.22 6.25 -19.63
CA THR A 188 1.88 5.65 -19.67
C THR A 188 1.02 6.41 -18.68
N PRO A 189 -0.02 7.15 -19.14
CA PRO A 189 -0.95 7.81 -18.23
C PRO A 189 -1.52 6.80 -17.23
N PHE A 190 -1.46 7.16 -15.95
CA PHE A 190 -1.89 6.25 -14.91
C PHE A 190 -3.37 5.90 -15.03
N VAL A 191 -3.64 4.60 -14.87
CA VAL A 191 -4.98 4.06 -14.68
C VAL A 191 -4.88 3.07 -13.54
N LEU A 192 -5.78 3.21 -12.56
CA LEU A 192 -5.86 2.25 -11.46
C LEU A 192 -6.08 0.84 -12.02
N ALA A 193 -5.31 -0.13 -11.53
CA ALA A 193 -5.38 -1.49 -12.04
C ALA A 193 -6.79 -2.08 -11.87
N GLU A 194 -7.42 -2.43 -12.98
CA GLU A 194 -8.69 -3.17 -12.93
C GLU A 194 -8.48 -4.56 -12.34
N LEU A 195 -7.41 -5.25 -12.73
CA LEU A 195 -7.07 -6.55 -12.17
C LEU A 195 -5.76 -6.39 -11.41
N PRO A 196 -5.74 -6.59 -10.08
CA PRO A 196 -4.51 -6.44 -9.35
C PRO A 196 -3.55 -7.56 -9.75
N ALA A 197 -2.29 -7.18 -10.01
CA ALA A 197 -1.22 -8.08 -10.35
C ALA A 197 -0.94 -9.01 -9.17
N ARG A 198 -0.60 -10.27 -9.45
CA ARG A 198 -0.30 -11.28 -8.45
C ARG A 198 1.10 -11.82 -8.69
N ASP A 199 1.77 -12.13 -7.60
CA ASP A 199 3.10 -12.71 -7.60
C ASP A 199 3.02 -14.14 -8.17
N ALA A 200 3.83 -14.43 -9.18
CA ALA A 200 3.83 -15.73 -9.86
C ALA A 200 4.39 -16.86 -8.97
N ARG A 201 5.04 -16.54 -7.86
CA ARG A 201 5.51 -17.53 -6.89
C ARG A 201 4.35 -18.21 -6.15
N PHE A 202 3.20 -17.56 -6.05
CA PHE A 202 2.05 -18.04 -5.26
C PHE A 202 1.02 -18.79 -6.10
N PHE A 203 0.17 -19.59 -5.46
CA PHE A 203 -1.00 -20.17 -6.13
C PHE A 203 -2.04 -19.08 -6.41
N GLN A 204 -2.13 -18.63 -7.66
CA GLN A 204 -3.05 -17.57 -8.05
C GLN A 204 -4.48 -18.11 -8.16
N CYS A 205 -5.41 -17.46 -7.47
CA CYS A 205 -6.80 -17.88 -7.42
C CYS A 205 -7.73 -16.68 -7.25
N ARG A 206 -9.03 -16.84 -7.50
CA ARG A 206 -10.03 -15.81 -7.14
C ARG A 206 -10.40 -15.91 -5.67
N PHE A 207 -10.79 -17.11 -5.24
CA PHE A 207 -11.21 -17.42 -3.88
C PHE A 207 -10.09 -18.16 -3.15
N TYR A 208 -9.62 -17.61 -2.03
CA TYR A 208 -8.42 -18.09 -1.35
C TYR A 208 -8.68 -19.21 -0.32
N TRP A 209 -9.93 -19.54 -0.04
CA TRP A 209 -10.29 -20.65 0.85
C TRP A 209 -11.66 -21.25 0.50
N PRO A 210 -11.90 -22.56 0.75
CA PRO A 210 -13.18 -23.18 0.39
C PRO A 210 -14.40 -22.61 1.12
N ASP A 211 -14.26 -22.15 2.36
CA ASP A 211 -15.38 -21.57 3.14
C ASP A 211 -15.96 -20.28 2.53
N VAL A 212 -15.22 -19.64 1.62
CA VAL A 212 -15.68 -18.48 0.86
C VAL A 212 -16.78 -18.86 -0.14
N VAL A 213 -16.72 -20.07 -0.70
CA VAL A 213 -17.59 -20.52 -1.81
C VAL A 213 -18.46 -21.71 -1.47
N ASP A 214 -18.14 -22.41 -0.38
CA ASP A 214 -18.93 -23.51 0.18
C ASP A 214 -19.22 -23.24 1.67
N PRO A 215 -20.45 -22.80 2.03
CA PRO A 215 -20.81 -22.53 3.41
C PRO A 215 -20.82 -23.76 4.31
N ASN A 216 -20.77 -24.98 3.74
CA ASN A 216 -20.67 -26.21 4.51
C ASN A 216 -19.23 -26.62 4.81
N PHE A 217 -18.23 -25.91 4.25
CA PHE A 217 -16.84 -26.18 4.57
C PHE A 217 -16.54 -25.68 5.98
N PRO A 218 -16.06 -26.54 6.90
CA PRO A 218 -15.86 -26.16 8.29
C PRO A 218 -14.74 -25.12 8.42
N TYR A 219 -14.94 -24.16 9.32
CA TYR A 219 -13.88 -23.21 9.69
C TYR A 219 -12.73 -23.90 10.42
N GLY A 220 -13.05 -24.96 11.17
CA GLY A 220 -12.11 -25.79 11.90
C GLY A 220 -11.72 -25.23 13.28
N GLU A 221 -11.03 -26.06 14.05
CA GLU A 221 -10.42 -25.75 15.36
C GLU A 221 -8.96 -26.21 15.37
N GLY A 222 -8.20 -25.86 16.41
CA GLY A 222 -6.78 -26.21 16.53
C GLY A 222 -5.96 -25.79 15.31
N MET A 223 -5.24 -26.75 14.72
CA MET A 223 -4.40 -26.56 13.54
C MET A 223 -5.17 -26.02 12.32
N GLU A 224 -6.43 -26.42 12.12
CA GLU A 224 -7.22 -25.91 10.99
C GLU A 224 -7.51 -24.41 11.16
N LEU A 225 -7.82 -23.97 12.39
CA LEU A 225 -8.05 -22.57 12.71
C LEU A 225 -6.77 -21.74 12.55
N GLN A 226 -5.62 -22.27 12.99
CA GLN A 226 -4.31 -21.64 12.81
C GLN A 226 -4.01 -21.42 11.33
N LEU A 227 -4.12 -22.49 10.53
CA LEU A 227 -3.87 -22.45 9.08
C LEU A 227 -4.83 -21.50 8.37
N ARG A 228 -6.13 -21.61 8.63
CA ARG A 228 -7.14 -20.73 8.03
C ARG A 228 -6.91 -19.25 8.36
N SER A 229 -6.45 -18.95 9.57
CA SER A 229 -6.19 -17.57 9.99
C SER A 229 -4.95 -17.00 9.31
N ALA A 230 -3.85 -17.77 9.22
CA ALA A 230 -2.65 -17.36 8.50
C ALA A 230 -2.93 -17.14 6.99
N ILE A 231 -3.76 -18.01 6.39
CA ILE A 231 -4.20 -17.85 5.00
C ILE A 231 -5.12 -16.62 4.84
N SER A 232 -5.95 -16.31 5.84
CA SER A 232 -6.74 -15.08 5.85
C SER A 232 -5.86 -13.84 5.82
N HIS A 233 -4.90 -13.78 6.76
CA HIS A 233 -3.99 -12.63 6.93
C HIS A 233 -3.21 -12.39 5.64
N ILE A 234 -2.51 -13.38 5.07
CA ILE A 234 -1.76 -13.15 3.82
C ILE A 234 -2.64 -12.65 2.66
N ASN A 235 -3.92 -13.02 2.68
CA ASN A 235 -4.87 -12.58 1.67
C ASN A 235 -5.38 -11.16 1.86
N GLU A 236 -5.14 -10.50 2.99
CA GLU A 236 -5.33 -9.04 3.15
C GLU A 236 -4.41 -8.21 2.24
N VAL A 237 -3.61 -8.86 1.37
CA VAL A 237 -3.08 -8.22 0.16
C VAL A 237 -4.16 -7.47 -0.66
N TRP A 238 -5.42 -7.93 -0.67
CA TRP A 238 -6.51 -7.18 -1.32
C TRP A 238 -6.78 -5.84 -0.62
N ALA A 239 -6.60 -5.80 0.70
CA ALA A 239 -6.85 -4.64 1.55
C ALA A 239 -5.76 -3.60 1.34
N VAL A 240 -4.48 -4.02 1.20
CA VAL A 240 -3.38 -3.16 0.75
C VAL A 240 -3.69 -2.47 -0.57
N GLU A 241 -4.22 -3.24 -1.53
CA GLU A 241 -4.58 -2.74 -2.87
C GLU A 241 -5.76 -1.77 -2.82
N ALA A 242 -6.78 -2.08 -2.03
CA ALA A 242 -7.95 -1.23 -1.84
C ALA A 242 -7.61 0.07 -1.09
N ALA A 243 -6.77 -0.01 -0.06
CA ALA A 243 -6.26 1.13 0.68
C ALA A 243 -5.44 2.06 -0.22
N GLY A 244 -4.52 1.51 -1.02
CA GLY A 244 -3.77 2.26 -2.01
C GLY A 244 -4.64 2.96 -3.06
N ALA A 245 -5.62 2.23 -3.61
CA ALA A 245 -6.59 2.76 -4.55
C ALA A 245 -7.39 3.94 -3.97
N GLY A 246 -7.92 3.77 -2.74
CA GLY A 246 -8.67 4.80 -2.04
C GLY A 246 -7.81 6.02 -1.72
N LEU A 247 -6.59 5.79 -1.22
CA LEU A 247 -5.63 6.86 -0.90
C LEU A 247 -5.34 7.73 -2.11
N HIS A 248 -5.02 7.12 -3.25
CA HIS A 248 -4.76 7.83 -4.50
C HIS A 248 -6.01 8.59 -4.99
N ALA A 249 -7.16 7.91 -5.03
CA ALA A 249 -8.37 8.45 -5.66
C ALA A 249 -9.00 9.62 -4.90
N PHE A 250 -8.84 9.69 -3.57
CA PHE A 250 -9.60 10.63 -2.74
C PHE A 250 -8.74 11.67 -2.01
N SER A 251 -7.41 11.59 -2.07
CA SER A 251 -6.53 12.55 -1.37
C SER A 251 -6.67 14.00 -1.82
N GLU A 252 -6.92 14.25 -3.11
CA GLU A 252 -7.13 15.62 -3.59
C GLU A 252 -8.39 16.24 -3.00
N GLU A 253 -9.46 15.45 -2.89
CA GLU A 253 -10.78 15.91 -2.43
C GLU A 253 -10.88 15.98 -0.90
N LEU A 254 -10.36 14.97 -0.19
CA LEU A 254 -10.44 14.86 1.27
C LEU A 254 -9.29 15.57 1.99
N GLY A 255 -8.25 15.97 1.25
CA GLY A 255 -7.12 16.72 1.75
C GLY A 255 -6.12 15.90 2.57
N TRP A 256 -5.13 16.61 3.13
CA TRP A 256 -3.94 16.01 3.74
C TRP A 256 -4.24 15.10 4.94
N GLU A 257 -5.24 15.43 5.74
CA GLU A 257 -5.58 14.62 6.92
C GLU A 257 -6.02 13.21 6.49
N PHE A 258 -6.78 13.08 5.39
CA PHE A 258 -7.08 11.79 4.79
C PHE A 258 -5.81 11.12 4.25
N THR A 259 -4.98 11.84 3.50
CA THR A 259 -3.73 11.26 2.97
C THR A 259 -2.87 10.66 4.07
N PHE A 260 -2.73 11.35 5.21
CA PHE A 260 -1.94 10.90 6.35
C PHE A 260 -2.53 9.66 7.04
N GLU A 261 -3.84 9.68 7.34
CA GLU A 261 -4.51 8.54 7.98
C GLU A 261 -4.64 7.33 7.05
N ALA A 262 -4.94 7.55 5.76
CA ALA A 262 -5.00 6.49 4.76
C ALA A 262 -3.62 5.86 4.52
N ALA A 263 -2.53 6.63 4.61
CA ALA A 263 -1.18 6.09 4.50
C ALA A 263 -0.89 5.12 5.66
N ARG A 264 -1.29 5.50 6.89
CA ARG A 264 -1.22 4.61 8.05
C ARG A 264 -2.06 3.36 7.86
N TRP A 265 -3.31 3.52 7.42
CA TRP A 265 -4.22 2.41 7.15
C TRP A 265 -3.61 1.41 6.15
N CYS A 266 -3.09 1.90 5.02
CA CYS A 266 -2.44 1.09 4.00
C CYS A 266 -1.24 0.30 4.54
N TYR A 267 -0.43 0.91 5.42
CA TYR A 267 0.68 0.20 6.06
C TYR A 267 0.20 -0.89 7.02
N ASP A 268 -0.87 -0.63 7.77
CA ASP A 268 -1.41 -1.60 8.72
C ASP A 268 -1.92 -2.86 7.98
N GLU A 269 -2.65 -2.70 6.88
CA GLU A 269 -3.06 -3.83 6.01
C GLU A 269 -1.86 -4.62 5.48
N ALA A 270 -0.76 -3.92 5.15
CA ALA A 270 0.44 -4.56 4.68
C ALA A 270 1.12 -5.39 5.78
N ARG A 271 1.09 -4.91 7.02
CA ARG A 271 1.57 -5.68 8.18
C ARG A 271 0.70 -6.91 8.42
N HIS A 272 -0.63 -6.80 8.32
CA HIS A 272 -1.51 -7.96 8.51
C HIS A 272 -1.24 -9.03 7.45
N ALA A 273 -1.10 -8.62 6.18
CA ALA A 273 -0.65 -9.51 5.11
C ALA A 273 0.70 -10.19 5.42
N ARG A 274 1.67 -9.44 5.94
CA ARG A 274 2.98 -9.97 6.34
C ARG A 274 2.92 -10.92 7.53
N MET A 275 2.03 -10.70 8.51
CA MET A 275 1.84 -11.63 9.64
C MET A 275 1.47 -13.03 9.13
N GLY A 276 0.52 -13.11 8.19
CA GLY A 276 0.13 -14.38 7.56
C GLY A 276 1.25 -15.04 6.77
N TRP A 277 1.97 -14.25 5.98
CA TRP A 277 3.12 -14.72 5.19
C TRP A 277 4.25 -15.28 6.06
N ASP A 278 4.72 -14.49 7.03
CA ASP A 278 5.80 -14.89 7.94
C ASP A 278 5.41 -16.15 8.74
N ARG A 279 4.13 -16.29 9.10
CA ARG A 279 3.62 -17.48 9.79
C ARG A 279 3.72 -18.73 8.92
N LEU A 280 3.23 -18.66 7.69
CA LEU A 280 3.25 -19.78 6.73
C LEU A 280 4.70 -20.17 6.38
N GLN A 281 5.60 -19.20 6.21
CA GLN A 281 7.02 -19.48 5.99
C GLN A 281 7.66 -20.23 7.15
N ARG A 282 7.40 -19.80 8.40
CA ARG A 282 7.94 -20.46 9.61
C ARG A 282 7.43 -21.88 9.77
N TRP A 283 6.21 -22.16 9.31
CA TRP A 283 5.68 -23.53 9.24
C TRP A 283 6.25 -24.33 8.07
N GLY A 284 7.06 -23.75 7.18
CA GLY A 284 7.69 -24.48 6.08
C GLY A 284 6.83 -24.61 4.81
N PHE A 285 5.82 -23.75 4.65
CA PHE A 285 5.09 -23.65 3.38
C PHE A 285 5.90 -22.85 2.35
N ALA A 286 5.96 -23.37 1.13
CA ALA A 286 6.49 -22.69 -0.02
C ALA A 286 5.44 -21.75 -0.63
N PRO A 287 5.84 -20.63 -1.24
CA PRO A 287 4.91 -19.71 -1.93
C PRO A 287 3.90 -20.42 -2.83
N ALA A 288 4.34 -21.40 -3.63
CA ALA A 288 3.51 -22.06 -4.63
C ALA A 288 2.37 -22.91 -4.04
N GLU A 289 2.42 -23.21 -2.74
CA GLU A 289 1.36 -23.91 -2.00
C GLU A 289 0.29 -22.96 -1.46
N ILE A 290 0.59 -21.67 -1.39
CA ILE A 290 -0.22 -20.68 -0.68
C ILE A 290 -1.14 -19.96 -1.67
N PRO A 291 -2.47 -20.04 -1.48
CA PRO A 291 -3.43 -19.33 -2.32
C PRO A 291 -3.36 -17.81 -2.08
N LEU A 292 -3.19 -17.07 -3.17
CA LEU A 292 -3.26 -15.61 -3.19
C LEU A 292 -4.48 -15.18 -4.02
N GLY A 293 -5.53 -14.84 -3.30
CA GLY A 293 -6.86 -14.50 -3.78
C GLY A 293 -7.03 -13.04 -4.21
N ARG A 294 -8.21 -12.76 -4.77
CA ARG A 294 -8.58 -11.43 -5.28
C ARG A 294 -10.07 -11.14 -5.25
N TYR A 295 -10.91 -12.07 -4.75
CA TYR A 295 -12.36 -11.93 -4.89
C TYR A 295 -12.94 -10.65 -4.26
N ILE A 296 -12.39 -10.15 -3.13
CA ILE A 296 -12.91 -8.92 -2.49
C ILE A 296 -12.59 -7.69 -3.36
N TYR A 297 -11.35 -7.60 -3.86
CA TYR A 297 -10.99 -6.55 -4.81
C TYR A 297 -11.85 -6.65 -6.08
N ASP A 298 -12.04 -7.87 -6.60
CA ASP A 298 -12.89 -8.13 -7.77
C ASP A 298 -14.36 -7.74 -7.55
N SER A 299 -14.86 -7.82 -6.31
CA SER A 299 -16.20 -7.36 -5.94
C SER A 299 -16.32 -5.85 -5.90
N GLY A 300 -15.29 -5.14 -5.43
CA GLY A 300 -15.30 -3.68 -5.30
C GLY A 300 -15.00 -2.95 -6.61
N ARG A 301 -14.04 -3.46 -7.39
CA ARG A 301 -13.50 -2.79 -8.59
C ARG A 301 -14.53 -2.31 -9.63
N PRO A 302 -15.64 -3.02 -9.93
CA PRO A 302 -16.57 -2.59 -10.98
C PRO A 302 -17.32 -1.31 -10.59
N HIS A 303 -17.28 -0.97 -9.31
CA HIS A 303 -17.95 0.19 -8.72
C HIS A 303 -16.96 1.29 -8.31
N GLY A 304 -15.70 1.20 -8.78
CA GLY A 304 -14.67 2.21 -8.62
C GLY A 304 -14.03 2.26 -7.22
N ALA A 305 -13.14 3.24 -7.02
CA ALA A 305 -12.36 3.39 -5.79
C ALA A 305 -13.23 3.57 -4.53
N LEU A 306 -14.46 4.10 -4.68
CA LEU A 306 -15.39 4.26 -3.56
C LEU A 306 -15.71 2.90 -2.93
N TYR A 307 -16.02 1.90 -3.75
CA TYR A 307 -16.35 0.57 -3.23
C TYR A 307 -15.13 -0.26 -2.89
N LEU A 308 -13.93 0.07 -3.40
CA LEU A 308 -12.69 -0.49 -2.85
C LEU A 308 -12.46 -0.01 -1.41
N LEU A 309 -12.53 1.30 -1.17
CA LEU A 309 -12.42 1.88 0.17
C LEU A 309 -13.56 1.41 1.10
N ALA A 310 -14.78 1.29 0.57
CA ALA A 310 -15.90 0.80 1.36
C ALA A 310 -15.80 -0.69 1.71
N MET A 311 -15.26 -1.53 0.82
CA MET A 311 -14.99 -2.93 1.15
C MET A 311 -13.99 -3.04 2.30
N LEU A 312 -12.92 -2.25 2.25
CA LEU A 312 -11.93 -2.14 3.32
C LEU A 312 -12.60 -1.81 4.66
N ALA A 313 -13.26 -0.64 4.73
CA ALA A 313 -13.99 -0.20 5.93
C ALA A 313 -15.05 -1.21 6.42
N TYR A 314 -15.75 -1.89 5.50
CA TYR A 314 -16.80 -2.83 5.86
C TYR A 314 -16.26 -4.13 6.48
N PHE A 315 -15.22 -4.72 5.87
CA PHE A 315 -14.71 -6.02 6.31
C PHE A 315 -13.99 -5.97 7.66
N GLU A 316 -13.42 -4.83 8.00
CA GLU A 316 -12.85 -4.52 9.31
C GLU A 316 -13.91 -4.62 10.42
N THR A 317 -15.01 -3.88 10.26
CA THR A 317 -16.10 -3.86 11.24
C THR A 317 -16.80 -5.21 11.40
N LYS A 318 -16.78 -6.06 10.38
CA LYS A 318 -17.43 -7.38 10.40
C LYS A 318 -16.69 -8.39 11.29
N ASN A 319 -15.37 -8.25 11.44
CA ASN A 319 -14.52 -9.29 12.05
C ASN A 319 -13.92 -8.92 13.40
N ILE A 320 -13.99 -7.66 13.85
CA ILE A 320 -13.48 -7.19 15.16
C ILE A 320 -13.81 -8.12 16.32
N GLY A 321 -15.08 -8.54 16.46
CA GLY A 321 -15.50 -9.39 17.59
C GLY A 321 -14.90 -10.81 17.57
N LYS A 322 -14.51 -11.30 16.39
CA LYS A 322 -13.92 -12.62 16.21
C LYS A 322 -12.43 -12.63 16.55
N LYS A 323 -11.72 -11.51 16.45
CA LYS A 323 -10.27 -11.45 16.69
C LYS A 323 -9.91 -11.77 18.15
N ASN A 324 -10.63 -11.20 19.11
CA ASN A 324 -10.47 -11.55 20.54
C ASN A 324 -10.75 -13.04 20.82
N GLN A 325 -11.78 -13.62 20.20
CA GLN A 325 -12.08 -15.06 20.35
C GLN A 325 -10.96 -15.94 19.78
N ARG A 326 -10.42 -15.58 18.60
CA ARG A 326 -9.29 -16.28 17.98
C ARG A 326 -8.00 -16.16 18.80
N ALA A 327 -7.69 -14.98 19.33
CA ALA A 327 -6.53 -14.79 20.20
C ALA A 327 -6.59 -15.70 21.43
N ARG A 328 -7.75 -15.83 22.07
CA ARG A 328 -7.96 -16.78 23.18
C ARG A 328 -7.78 -18.23 22.75
N ALA A 329 -8.35 -18.62 21.62
CA ALA A 329 -8.16 -19.97 21.08
C ALA A 329 -6.67 -20.27 20.81
N PHE A 330 -5.93 -19.33 20.23
CA PHE A 330 -4.49 -19.49 20.01
C PHE A 330 -3.68 -19.58 21.31
N ALA A 331 -4.08 -18.86 22.37
CA ALA A 331 -3.49 -19.04 23.68
C ALA A 331 -3.74 -20.46 24.24
N GLU A 332 -4.95 -21.00 24.07
CA GLU A 332 -5.27 -22.39 24.44
C GLU A 332 -4.45 -23.42 23.64
N TYR A 333 -4.15 -23.12 22.38
CA TYR A 333 -3.28 -23.95 21.53
C TYR A 333 -1.78 -23.76 21.78
N GLN A 334 -1.41 -22.90 22.74
CA GLN A 334 -0.02 -22.51 23.02
C GLN A 334 0.70 -21.89 21.80
N ASP A 335 -0.07 -21.22 20.93
CA ASP A 335 0.43 -20.48 19.78
C ASP A 335 0.57 -18.99 20.10
N SER A 336 1.65 -18.66 20.81
CA SER A 336 1.92 -17.27 21.21
C SER A 336 2.13 -16.32 20.03
N THR A 337 2.60 -16.82 18.88
CA THR A 337 2.80 -15.98 17.69
C THR A 337 1.46 -15.59 17.06
N SER A 338 0.59 -16.56 16.78
CA SER A 338 -0.71 -16.23 16.20
C SER A 338 -1.63 -15.50 17.18
N GLN A 339 -1.48 -15.72 18.49
CA GLN A 339 -2.12 -14.88 19.50
C GLN A 339 -1.64 -13.42 19.36
N HIS A 340 -0.32 -13.19 19.38
CA HIS A 340 0.27 -11.86 19.27
C HIS A 340 -0.20 -11.14 18.00
N ASP A 341 -0.09 -11.80 16.84
CA ASP A 341 -0.50 -11.22 15.56
C ASP A 341 -1.98 -10.82 15.60
N MET A 342 -2.87 -11.68 16.12
CA MET A 342 -4.31 -11.40 16.24
C MET A 342 -4.63 -10.26 17.22
N GLU A 343 -3.85 -10.09 18.30
CA GLU A 343 -4.03 -9.00 19.25
C GLU A 343 -3.62 -7.64 18.66
N PHE A 344 -2.50 -7.58 17.93
CA PHE A 344 -2.06 -6.35 17.27
C PHE A 344 -2.96 -5.97 16.11
N ASP A 345 -3.36 -6.97 15.32
CA ASP A 345 -4.35 -6.79 14.27
C ASP A 345 -5.67 -6.25 14.85
N TRP A 346 -6.18 -6.82 15.95
CA TRP A 346 -7.37 -6.30 16.62
C TRP A 346 -7.23 -4.85 17.12
N ALA A 347 -6.03 -4.43 17.54
CA ALA A 347 -5.77 -3.05 17.94
C ALA A 347 -5.84 -2.09 16.74
N ASP A 348 -5.27 -2.47 15.60
CA ASP A 348 -5.32 -1.68 14.36
C ASP A 348 -6.75 -1.52 13.84
N GLU A 349 -7.52 -2.61 13.83
CA GLU A 349 -8.91 -2.67 13.36
C GLU A 349 -9.84 -1.69 14.09
N THR A 350 -9.58 -1.42 15.37
CA THR A 350 -10.35 -0.43 16.13
C THR A 350 -10.15 0.98 15.58
N ILE A 351 -8.93 1.30 15.13
CA ILE A 351 -8.59 2.56 14.48
C ILE A 351 -9.17 2.58 13.06
N HIS A 352 -9.08 1.47 12.33
CA HIS A 352 -9.57 1.38 10.95
C HIS A 352 -11.09 1.57 10.86
N ALA A 353 -11.86 0.99 11.78
CA ALA A 353 -13.29 1.25 11.89
C ALA A 353 -13.61 2.75 12.05
N SER A 354 -12.78 3.49 12.78
CA SER A 354 -12.89 4.95 12.91
C SER A 354 -12.53 5.67 11.61
N TYR A 355 -11.46 5.24 10.91
CA TYR A 355 -11.08 5.78 9.61
C TYR A 355 -12.19 5.58 8.57
N GLY A 356 -12.71 4.36 8.44
CA GLY A 356 -13.79 4.04 7.52
C GLY A 356 -15.03 4.89 7.76
N ALA A 357 -15.49 5.02 9.00
CA ALA A 357 -16.64 5.85 9.34
C ALA A 357 -16.41 7.34 9.04
N LYS A 358 -15.25 7.88 9.45
CA LYS A 358 -14.89 9.29 9.25
C LYS A 358 -14.81 9.64 7.76
N TRP A 359 -14.07 8.86 6.98
CA TRP A 359 -13.74 9.23 5.61
C TRP A 359 -14.84 8.92 4.61
N LEU A 360 -15.65 7.88 4.83
CA LEU A 360 -16.84 7.66 4.01
C LEU A 360 -17.91 8.73 4.24
N GLU A 361 -18.08 9.23 5.47
CA GLU A 361 -18.97 10.38 5.72
C GLU A 361 -18.41 11.69 5.16
N ALA A 362 -17.09 11.90 5.20
CA ALA A 362 -16.44 13.04 4.55
C ALA A 362 -16.64 13.00 3.03
N LEU A 363 -16.50 11.83 2.39
CA LEU A 363 -16.79 11.64 0.96
C LEU A 363 -18.26 11.91 0.64
N ARG A 364 -19.17 11.45 1.50
CA ARG A 364 -20.60 11.73 1.36
C ARG A 364 -20.91 13.22 1.46
N THR A 365 -20.25 13.93 2.36
CA THR A 365 -20.39 15.38 2.48
C THR A 365 -19.87 16.10 1.24
N ALA A 366 -18.77 15.63 0.66
CA ALA A 366 -18.19 16.20 -0.56
C ALA A 366 -18.99 15.85 -1.83
N ARG A 367 -19.61 14.65 -1.89
CA ARG A 367 -20.36 14.12 -3.03
C ARG A 367 -21.73 13.54 -2.61
N PRO A 368 -22.68 14.39 -2.15
CA PRO A 368 -23.94 13.92 -1.58
C PRO A 368 -24.83 13.17 -2.56
N ASP A 369 -24.69 13.41 -3.87
CA ASP A 369 -25.47 12.75 -4.92
C ASP A 369 -24.87 11.40 -5.37
N ASP A 370 -23.56 11.19 -5.17
CA ASP A 370 -22.84 10.01 -5.65
C ASP A 370 -22.56 8.97 -4.56
N VAL A 371 -22.40 9.41 -3.31
CA VAL A 371 -22.00 8.57 -2.18
C VAL A 371 -23.21 8.30 -1.29
N PRO A 372 -23.70 7.05 -1.22
CA PRO A 372 -24.84 6.70 -0.39
C PRO A 372 -24.49 6.72 1.11
N ASP A 373 -25.51 6.63 1.96
CA ASP A 373 -25.28 6.49 3.40
C ASP A 373 -24.55 5.18 3.75
N PHE A 374 -23.96 5.15 4.94
CA PHE A 374 -23.12 4.03 5.38
C PHE A 374 -23.88 2.69 5.45
N ASP A 375 -25.17 2.68 5.77
CA ASP A 375 -25.95 1.44 5.82
C ASP A 375 -26.19 0.88 4.42
N GLU A 376 -26.48 1.74 3.45
CA GLU A 376 -26.59 1.36 2.05
C GLU A 376 -25.25 0.90 1.46
N ILE A 377 -24.14 1.57 1.82
CA ILE A 377 -22.78 1.12 1.47
C ILE A 377 -22.56 -0.32 1.97
N ARG A 378 -22.86 -0.60 3.25
CA ARG A 378 -22.69 -1.94 3.84
C ARG A 378 -23.54 -3.01 3.16
N LYS A 379 -24.79 -2.67 2.78
CA LYS A 379 -25.66 -3.59 2.02
C LYS A 379 -25.06 -3.91 0.67
N ARG A 380 -24.57 -2.90 -0.05
CA ARG A 380 -23.94 -3.07 -1.37
C ARG A 380 -22.64 -3.85 -1.29
N CYS A 381 -21.77 -3.59 -0.32
CA CYS A 381 -20.56 -4.39 -0.10
C CYS A 381 -20.88 -5.88 0.11
N ASN A 382 -21.90 -6.20 0.94
CA ASN A 382 -22.35 -7.58 1.08
C ASN A 382 -22.89 -8.17 -0.23
N GLN A 383 -23.72 -7.41 -0.94
CA GLN A 383 -24.31 -7.86 -2.20
C GLN A 383 -23.25 -8.15 -3.26
N TYR A 384 -22.29 -7.24 -3.47
CA TYR A 384 -21.24 -7.42 -4.48
C TYR A 384 -20.31 -8.60 -4.18
N VAL A 385 -20.07 -8.89 -2.90
CA VAL A 385 -19.34 -10.10 -2.50
C VAL A 385 -20.17 -11.36 -2.72
N ALA A 386 -21.45 -11.34 -2.35
CA ALA A 386 -22.36 -12.45 -2.61
C ALA A 386 -22.48 -12.75 -4.12
N ASP A 387 -22.67 -11.72 -4.93
CA ASP A 387 -22.71 -11.82 -6.39
C ASP A 387 -21.41 -12.41 -6.93
N MET A 388 -20.25 -11.93 -6.48
CA MET A 388 -18.95 -12.48 -6.88
C MET A 388 -18.84 -13.97 -6.53
N VAL A 389 -19.23 -14.38 -5.32
CA VAL A 389 -19.21 -15.79 -4.90
C VAL A 389 -20.13 -16.65 -5.76
N THR A 390 -21.28 -16.13 -6.22
CA THR A 390 -22.19 -16.90 -7.10
C THR A 390 -21.59 -17.20 -8.47
N THR A 391 -20.59 -16.42 -8.91
CA THR A 391 -19.85 -16.66 -10.16
C THR A 391 -18.71 -17.66 -10.04
N CYS A 392 -18.52 -18.27 -8.87
CA CYS A 392 -17.54 -19.34 -8.67
C CYS A 392 -17.91 -20.58 -9.50
N THR A 393 -16.99 -20.99 -10.37
CA THR A 393 -17.13 -22.19 -11.18
C THR A 393 -16.88 -23.46 -10.36
N GLU A 394 -17.38 -24.60 -10.83
CA GLU A 394 -17.06 -25.91 -10.24
C GLU A 394 -15.55 -26.18 -10.25
N GLN A 395 -14.86 -25.81 -11.33
CA GLN A 395 -13.40 -25.92 -11.44
C GLN A 395 -12.66 -25.11 -10.37
N GLU A 396 -13.07 -23.87 -10.12
CA GLU A 396 -12.47 -23.04 -9.07
C GLU A 396 -12.73 -23.61 -7.68
N ARG A 397 -13.96 -24.09 -7.42
CA ARG A 397 -14.36 -24.72 -6.17
C ARG A 397 -13.55 -25.98 -5.88
N ASP A 398 -13.35 -26.83 -6.89
CA ASP A 398 -12.55 -28.04 -6.76
C ASP A 398 -11.07 -27.72 -6.59
N ALA A 399 -10.53 -26.78 -7.37
CA ALA A 399 -9.14 -26.36 -7.26
C ALA A 399 -8.79 -25.84 -5.87
N ILE A 400 -9.61 -24.94 -5.31
CA ILE A 400 -9.33 -24.40 -3.97
C ILE A 400 -9.51 -25.44 -2.86
N ARG A 401 -10.41 -26.42 -3.04
CA ARG A 401 -10.56 -27.55 -2.13
C ARG A 401 -9.32 -28.46 -2.14
N VAL A 402 -8.77 -28.74 -3.32
CA VAL A 402 -7.52 -29.51 -3.46
C VAL A 402 -6.37 -28.80 -2.75
N VAL A 403 -6.21 -27.48 -2.97
CA VAL A 403 -5.17 -26.68 -2.31
C VAL A 403 -5.34 -26.68 -0.79
N ALA A 404 -6.54 -26.42 -0.28
CA ALA A 404 -6.81 -26.41 1.15
C ALA A 404 -6.54 -27.77 1.82
N ASN A 405 -6.94 -28.87 1.16
CA ASN A 405 -6.67 -30.22 1.67
C ASN A 405 -5.17 -30.55 1.67
N ALA A 406 -4.42 -30.10 0.65
CA ALA A 406 -2.97 -30.28 0.59
C ALA A 406 -2.27 -29.50 1.72
N LEU A 407 -2.68 -28.24 1.96
CA LEU A 407 -2.16 -27.43 3.06
C LEU A 407 -2.44 -28.06 4.43
N LYS A 408 -3.68 -28.55 4.65
CA LYS A 408 -4.05 -29.27 5.87
C LYS A 408 -3.19 -30.52 6.08
N HIS A 409 -3.07 -31.35 5.05
CA HIS A 409 -2.28 -32.59 5.12
C HIS A 409 -0.81 -32.31 5.44
N LYS A 410 -0.21 -31.29 4.81
CA LYS A 410 1.16 -30.89 5.10
C LYS A 410 1.31 -30.36 6.53
N ALA A 411 0.36 -29.55 7.01
CA ALA A 411 0.36 -29.08 8.40
C ALA A 411 0.34 -30.25 9.40
N GLU A 412 -0.47 -31.29 9.15
CA GLU A 412 -0.53 -32.50 9.97
C GLU A 412 0.81 -33.24 10.01
N GLN A 413 1.46 -33.39 8.84
CA GLN A 413 2.78 -34.03 8.74
C GLN A 413 3.85 -33.26 9.53
N LEU A 414 3.86 -31.92 9.42
CA LEU A 414 4.80 -31.06 10.12
C LEU A 414 4.57 -31.05 11.63
N ALA A 415 3.31 -31.05 12.08
CA ALA A 415 2.96 -31.16 13.48
C ALA A 415 3.39 -32.52 14.07
N SER A 416 3.20 -33.60 13.29
CA SER A 416 3.59 -34.96 13.70
C SER A 416 5.11 -35.18 13.73
N ALA A 417 5.88 -34.43 12.94
CA ALA A 417 7.34 -34.54 12.92
C ALA A 417 8.05 -33.79 14.06
N ASN A 418 7.33 -32.87 14.73
CA ASN A 418 7.85 -32.06 15.84
C ASN A 418 7.42 -32.56 17.24
N ASN A 419 6.56 -33.59 17.29
CA ASN A 419 6.22 -34.38 18.48
C ASN A 419 7.07 -35.65 18.54
#